data_AF-A0A166RH34-F1
#
_entry.id   AF-A0A166RH34-F1
#
_cell.length_a   1.000
_cell.length_b   1.000
_cell.length_c   1.000
_cell.angle_alpha   90.00
_cell.angle_beta   90.00
_cell.angle_gamma   90.00
#
_symmetry.space_group_name_H-M   'P 1'
#
loop_
_entity.id
_entity.type
_entity.pdbx_description
1 polymer ?
#
loop_
_entity_poly.entity_id
_entity_poly.type
_entity_poly.pdbx_seq_one_letter_code
_entity_poly.pdbx_strand_id
1 'polypeptide(L)'
;MASNADHKQAVLDSNPDDWRTDDAPDSFVYPNRDITMERIGDWTPTSAPWEEWTAADTLRRAKYRLYHDGAAFDQLDVLALDDGTLLPMPDYGPPEEKPDAAPNEYVLRLTRYQDMLGRIATDGDFESARADVGVVVREKGR
;
A
#
# COMPACT_ATOMS: atom_id res chain seq x y z
N MET A 1 -8.93 19.42 -16.22
CA MET A 1 -8.21 18.21 -15.77
C MET A 1 -8.38 18.14 -14.27
N ALA A 2 -8.76 16.97 -13.75
CA ALA A 2 -8.87 16.77 -12.31
C ALA A 2 -7.48 16.86 -11.65
N SER A 3 -7.44 17.29 -10.39
CA SER A 3 -6.19 17.42 -9.64
C SER A 3 -5.74 16.07 -9.06
N ASN A 4 -4.48 15.96 -8.65
CA ASN A 4 -4.02 14.78 -7.91
C ASN A 4 -4.84 14.51 -6.64
N ALA A 5 -5.40 15.55 -6.01
CA ALA A 5 -6.27 15.38 -4.86
C ALA A 5 -7.61 14.72 -5.27
N ASP A 6 -8.18 15.13 -6.40
CA ASP A 6 -9.42 14.57 -6.93
C ASP A 6 -9.23 13.09 -7.31
N HIS A 7 -8.10 12.73 -7.92
CA HIS A 7 -7.76 11.34 -8.26
C HIS A 7 -7.57 10.48 -7.00
N LYS A 8 -6.95 11.00 -5.95
CA LYS A 8 -6.81 10.28 -4.67
C LYS A 8 -8.16 10.08 -3.99
N GLN A 9 -9.03 11.09 -4.03
CA GLN A 9 -10.40 10.96 -3.52
C GLN A 9 -11.18 9.92 -4.30
N ALA A 10 -10.96 9.84 -5.62
CA ALA A 10 -11.60 8.84 -6.47
C ALA A 10 -11.26 7.39 -6.09
N VAL A 11 -10.00 7.11 -5.70
CA VAL A 11 -9.59 5.81 -5.16
C VAL A 11 -10.26 5.56 -3.80
N LEU A 12 -10.25 6.55 -2.90
CA LEU A 12 -10.85 6.43 -1.56
C LEU A 12 -12.35 6.14 -1.59
N ASP A 13 -13.05 6.64 -2.61
CA ASP A 13 -14.49 6.43 -2.81
C ASP A 13 -14.79 5.16 -3.63
N SER A 14 -13.78 4.43 -4.11
CA SER A 14 -13.97 3.22 -4.92
C SER A 14 -14.27 2.00 -4.05
N ASN A 15 -14.98 1.02 -4.62
CA ASN A 15 -15.16 -0.29 -4.02
C ASN A 15 -14.09 -1.24 -4.59
N PRO A 16 -13.32 -1.99 -3.76
CA PRO A 16 -12.38 -2.99 -4.25
C PRO A 16 -12.97 -3.96 -5.28
N ASP A 17 -14.23 -4.37 -5.12
CA ASP A 17 -14.92 -5.28 -6.07
C ASP A 17 -15.10 -4.68 -7.48
N ASP A 18 -15.01 -3.35 -7.61
CA ASP A 18 -15.13 -2.69 -8.90
C ASP A 18 -13.83 -2.78 -9.72
N TRP A 19 -12.69 -3.06 -9.06
CA TRP A 19 -11.40 -3.14 -9.72
C TRP A 19 -11.26 -4.47 -10.46
N ARG A 20 -10.64 -4.42 -11.63
CA ARG A 20 -10.36 -5.57 -12.47
C ARG A 20 -8.86 -5.79 -12.53
N THR A 21 -8.45 -7.04 -12.41
CA THR A 21 -7.09 -7.45 -12.76
C THR A 21 -7.03 -7.69 -14.27
N ASP A 22 -6.06 -7.08 -14.92
CA ASP A 22 -5.70 -7.48 -16.29
C ASP A 22 -4.71 -8.64 -16.21
N ASP A 23 -4.52 -9.42 -17.29
CA ASP A 23 -3.74 -10.69 -17.32
C ASP A 23 -2.26 -10.63 -16.83
N ALA A 24 -1.80 -9.48 -16.34
CA ALA A 24 -0.60 -9.39 -15.53
C ALA A 24 -0.98 -9.55 -14.04
N PRO A 25 -0.28 -10.39 -13.26
CA PRO A 25 -0.44 -10.47 -11.79
C PRO A 25 -0.03 -9.17 -11.04
N ASP A 26 0.04 -8.06 -11.76
CA ASP A 26 0.74 -6.81 -11.46
C ASP A 26 -0.01 -5.56 -11.99
N SER A 27 -1.20 -5.75 -12.58
CA SER A 27 -2.00 -4.67 -13.15
C SER A 27 -3.43 -4.69 -12.65
N PHE A 28 -3.91 -3.52 -12.22
CA PHE A 28 -5.26 -3.33 -11.69
C PHE A 28 -5.91 -2.12 -12.35
N VAL A 29 -7.20 -2.21 -12.67
CA VAL A 29 -7.96 -1.15 -13.36
C VAL A 29 -9.27 -0.88 -12.64
N TYR A 30 -9.57 0.40 -12.39
CA TYR A 30 -10.87 0.88 -11.98
C TYR A 30 -11.64 1.40 -13.21
N PRO A 31 -12.51 0.58 -13.82
CA PRO A 31 -13.05 0.82 -15.15
C PRO A 31 -13.98 2.05 -15.23
N ASN A 32 -14.54 2.51 -14.11
CA ASN A 32 -15.50 3.62 -14.09
C ASN A 32 -14.84 5.00 -13.93
N ARG A 33 -13.55 5.06 -13.61
CA ARG A 33 -12.81 6.32 -13.43
C ARG A 33 -11.46 6.32 -14.15
N ASP A 34 -11.25 5.38 -15.08
CA ASP A 34 -10.04 5.27 -15.89
C ASP A 34 -8.73 5.28 -15.07
N ILE A 35 -8.78 4.78 -13.82
CA ILE A 35 -7.63 4.66 -12.95
C ILE A 35 -6.99 3.29 -13.19
N THR A 36 -5.69 3.26 -13.41
CA THR A 36 -4.93 2.00 -13.52
C THR A 36 -3.75 2.02 -12.56
N MET A 37 -3.31 0.84 -12.17
CA MET A 37 -2.12 0.62 -11.36
C MET A 37 -1.27 -0.45 -12.03
N GLU A 38 0.02 -0.19 -12.17
CA GLU A 38 0.97 -1.07 -12.87
C GLU A 38 2.23 -1.23 -12.03
N ARG A 39 2.69 -2.46 -11.82
CA ARG A 39 4.00 -2.70 -11.19
C ARG A 39 5.11 -2.16 -12.09
N ILE A 40 5.88 -1.23 -11.56
CA ILE A 40 7.07 -0.67 -12.19
C ILE A 40 8.33 -1.23 -11.53
N GLY A 41 8.92 -2.23 -12.21
CA GLY A 41 10.16 -2.89 -11.78
C GLY A 41 9.93 -4.29 -11.21
N ASP A 42 11.04 -4.91 -10.83
CA ASP A 42 11.06 -6.28 -10.31
C ASP A 42 10.87 -6.32 -8.80
N TRP A 43 10.42 -7.48 -8.30
CA TRP A 43 10.45 -7.77 -6.88
C TRP A 43 11.89 -7.74 -6.37
N THR A 44 12.13 -6.91 -5.35
CA THR A 44 13.43 -6.81 -4.70
C THR A 44 13.34 -7.31 -3.26
N PRO A 45 14.35 -8.04 -2.76
CA PRO A 45 14.48 -8.33 -1.33
C PRO A 45 14.41 -7.05 -0.49
N THR A 46 13.69 -7.09 0.62
CA THR A 46 13.67 -6.01 1.61
C THR A 46 13.57 -6.57 3.02
N SER A 47 14.15 -5.86 3.98
CA SER A 47 13.92 -6.11 5.39
C SER A 47 12.48 -5.74 5.76
N ALA A 48 11.89 -6.50 6.68
CA ALA A 48 10.65 -6.11 7.32
C ALA A 48 10.82 -4.77 8.05
N PRO A 49 9.88 -3.81 7.91
CA PRO A 49 9.95 -2.56 8.67
C PRO A 49 9.62 -2.72 10.17
N TRP A 50 9.37 -3.93 10.67
CA TRP A 50 9.14 -4.23 12.09
C TRP A 50 10.20 -5.17 12.68
N GLU A 51 10.46 -5.01 13.99
CA GLU A 51 11.55 -5.69 14.71
C GLU A 51 11.31 -7.20 14.93
N GLU A 52 10.07 -7.70 14.85
CA GLU A 52 9.74 -9.09 15.22
C GLU A 52 9.92 -10.13 14.10
N TRP A 53 10.03 -9.71 12.83
CA TRP A 53 10.29 -10.66 11.75
C TRP A 53 11.78 -11.01 11.72
N THR A 54 12.10 -12.30 11.83
CA THR A 54 13.50 -12.71 11.87
C THR A 54 14.19 -12.35 10.56
N ALA A 55 15.47 -11.94 10.59
CA ALA A 55 16.23 -11.56 9.41
C ALA A 55 16.37 -12.67 8.33
N ALA A 56 15.87 -13.88 8.60
CA ALA A 56 15.75 -14.98 7.65
C ALA A 56 14.52 -14.87 6.74
N ASP A 57 13.49 -14.14 7.16
CA ASP A 57 12.26 -13.93 6.40
C ASP A 57 12.49 -12.74 5.44
N THR A 58 13.01 -13.06 4.26
CA THR A 58 13.27 -12.05 3.23
C THR A 58 11.98 -11.71 2.51
N LEU A 59 11.37 -10.58 2.91
CA LEU A 59 10.22 -10.04 2.19
C LEU A 59 10.62 -9.55 0.81
N ARG A 60 9.62 -9.44 -0.05
CA ARG A 60 9.79 -8.83 -1.37
C ARG A 60 9.02 -7.53 -1.41
N ARG A 61 9.63 -6.51 -2.02
CA ARG A 61 8.95 -5.25 -2.34
C ARG A 61 8.94 -5.02 -3.84
N ALA A 62 7.87 -4.38 -4.31
CA ALA A 62 7.78 -3.84 -5.65
C ALA A 62 7.11 -2.48 -5.61
N LYS A 63 7.38 -1.67 -6.63
CA LYS A 63 6.77 -0.36 -6.77
C LYS A 63 5.65 -0.43 -7.79
N TYR A 64 4.55 0.24 -7.51
CA TYR A 64 3.43 0.41 -8.42
C TYR A 64 3.30 1.89 -8.80
N ARG A 65 2.94 2.13 -10.06
CA ARG A 65 2.60 3.46 -10.57
C ARG A 65 1.12 3.52 -10.86
N LEU A 66 0.50 4.63 -10.47
CA LEU A 66 -0.91 4.88 -10.72
C LEU A 66 -1.09 5.87 -11.87
N TYR A 67 -2.02 5.58 -12.75
CA TYR A 67 -2.37 6.38 -13.91
C TYR A 67 -3.86 6.72 -13.90
N HIS A 68 -4.21 7.85 -14.51
CA HIS A 68 -5.58 8.25 -14.82
C HIS A 68 -5.60 8.74 -16.27
N ASP A 69 -6.49 8.21 -17.12
CA ASP A 69 -6.51 8.51 -18.56
C ASP A 69 -5.11 8.35 -19.23
N GLY A 70 -4.34 7.37 -18.76
CA GLY A 70 -2.96 7.13 -19.22
C GLY A 70 -1.89 8.09 -18.71
N ALA A 71 -2.24 9.10 -17.90
CA ALA A 71 -1.29 10.02 -17.26
C ALA A 71 -0.95 9.58 -15.82
N ALA A 72 0.34 9.45 -15.52
CA ALA A 72 0.79 9.07 -14.18
C ALA A 72 0.54 10.19 -13.15
N PHE A 73 -0.04 9.85 -11.99
CA PHE A 73 -0.31 10.84 -10.93
C PHE A 73 0.27 10.47 -9.56
N ASP A 74 0.62 9.20 -9.32
CA ASP A 74 1.20 8.77 -8.04
C ASP A 74 2.02 7.46 -8.16
N GLN A 75 2.71 7.11 -7.08
CA GLN A 75 3.44 5.85 -6.92
C GLN A 75 3.26 5.30 -5.51
N LEU A 76 3.32 3.97 -5.38
CA LEU A 76 3.21 3.26 -4.12
C LEU A 76 4.23 2.13 -4.04
N ASP A 77 4.95 2.02 -2.93
CA ASP A 77 5.74 0.83 -2.63
C ASP A 77 4.85 -0.21 -1.93
N VAL A 78 4.89 -1.45 -2.39
CA VAL A 78 4.09 -2.59 -1.89
C VAL A 78 5.03 -3.70 -1.45
N LEU A 79 4.79 -4.21 -0.25
CA LEU A 79 5.39 -5.40 0.35
C LEU A 79 4.55 -6.63 0.00
N ALA A 80 5.21 -7.71 -0.38
CA ALA A 80 4.63 -9.05 -0.42
C ALA A 80 5.03 -9.79 0.86
N LEU A 81 4.03 -10.30 1.56
CA LEU A 81 4.19 -11.21 2.69
C LEU A 81 4.37 -12.66 2.19
N ASP A 82 4.79 -13.55 3.08
CA ASP A 82 5.09 -14.95 2.74
C ASP A 82 3.85 -15.77 2.37
N ASP A 83 2.66 -15.35 2.80
CA ASP A 83 1.37 -15.96 2.50
C ASP A 83 0.78 -15.52 1.16
N GLY A 84 1.47 -14.62 0.43
CA GLY A 84 1.00 -14.04 -0.83
C GLY A 84 0.20 -12.75 -0.68
N THR A 85 -0.08 -12.31 0.55
CA THR A 85 -0.78 -11.04 0.81
C THR A 85 0.10 -9.86 0.43
N LEU A 86 -0.49 -8.83 -0.18
CA LEU A 86 0.19 -7.58 -0.52
C LEU A 86 -0.20 -6.47 0.45
N LEU A 87 0.78 -5.78 1.03
CA LEU A 87 0.59 -4.62 1.89
C LEU A 87 1.30 -3.40 1.30
N PRO A 88 0.70 -2.21 1.31
CA PRO A 88 1.45 -0.98 1.13
C PRO A 88 2.58 -0.93 2.15
N MET A 89 3.77 -0.51 1.72
CA MET A 89 4.91 -0.30 2.62
C MET A 89 4.51 0.71 3.70
N PRO A 90 4.40 0.29 4.98
CA PRO A 90 4.03 1.19 6.05
C PRO A 90 5.18 2.16 6.36
N ASP A 91 4.82 3.38 6.77
CA ASP A 91 5.75 4.28 7.43
C ASP A 91 6.09 3.73 8.82
N TYR A 92 7.37 3.76 9.18
CA TYR A 92 7.87 3.38 10.48
C TYR A 92 8.49 4.59 11.17
N GLY A 93 8.02 4.92 12.36
CA GLY A 93 8.48 6.12 13.05
C GLY A 93 7.88 6.28 14.44
N PRO A 94 8.31 7.32 15.18
CA PRO A 94 7.85 7.55 16.53
C PRO A 94 6.33 7.80 16.60
N PRO A 95 5.65 7.42 17.70
CA PRO A 95 4.32 7.91 18.06
C PRO A 95 4.18 9.43 17.83
N GLU A 96 3.10 9.89 17.19
CA GLU A 96 2.88 11.35 17.04
C GLU A 96 2.85 12.08 18.39
N GLU A 97 2.27 11.43 19.39
CA GLU A 97 2.19 11.92 20.77
C GLU A 97 3.53 11.84 21.51
N LYS A 98 4.51 11.09 20.96
CA LYS A 98 5.84 10.88 21.54
C LYS A 98 6.92 10.91 20.44
N PRO A 99 7.22 12.10 19.87
CA PRO A 99 8.19 12.22 18.78
C PRO A 99 9.62 11.81 19.18
N ASP A 100 9.95 11.89 20.47
CA ASP A 100 11.26 11.50 21.04
C ASP A 100 11.31 10.02 21.48
N ALA A 101 10.39 9.19 20.99
CA ALA A 101 10.37 7.77 21.32
C ALA A 101 11.64 7.05 20.84
N ALA A 102 12.06 6.03 21.58
CA ALA A 102 13.15 5.18 21.13
C ALA A 102 12.71 4.29 19.95
N PRO A 103 13.63 3.81 19.09
CA PRO A 103 13.28 2.98 17.93
C PRO A 103 12.39 1.76 18.27
N ASN A 104 12.63 1.10 19.40
CA ASN A 104 11.83 -0.02 19.87
C ASN A 104 10.39 0.35 20.30
N GLU A 105 10.04 1.64 20.28
CA GLU A 105 8.70 2.17 20.55
C GLU A 105 8.04 2.76 19.29
N TYR A 106 8.70 2.68 18.14
CA TYR A 106 8.15 3.12 16.88
C TYR A 106 6.96 2.26 16.48
N VAL A 107 6.04 2.87 15.74
CA VAL A 107 4.82 2.22 15.27
C VAL A 107 4.75 2.25 13.75
N LEU A 108 4.10 1.23 13.19
CA LEU A 108 3.85 1.12 11.77
C LEU A 108 2.53 1.77 11.37
N ARG A 109 2.54 2.52 10.28
CA ARG A 109 1.36 3.29 9.83
C ARG A 109 1.18 3.30 8.33
N LEU A 110 -0.07 3.38 7.89
CA LEU A 110 -0.46 3.74 6.52
C LEU A 110 -1.35 4.98 6.57
N THR A 111 -1.39 5.73 5.48
CA THR A 111 -2.53 6.62 5.22
C THR A 111 -3.75 5.82 4.77
N ARG A 112 -4.96 6.35 4.95
CA ARG A 112 -6.21 5.78 4.43
C ARG A 112 -6.18 5.53 2.93
N TYR A 113 -5.47 6.37 2.18
CA TYR A 113 -5.27 6.20 0.75
C TYR A 113 -4.41 4.97 0.42
N GLN A 114 -3.32 4.77 1.17
CA GLN A 114 -2.49 3.57 1.05
C GLN A 114 -3.28 2.32 1.47
N ASP A 115 -4.05 2.38 2.56
CA ASP A 115 -4.93 1.29 3.02
C ASP A 115 -5.87 0.81 1.90
N MET A 116 -6.57 1.74 1.25
CA MET A 116 -7.47 1.42 0.14
C MET A 116 -6.73 0.75 -1.03
N LEU A 117 -5.57 1.28 -1.41
CA LEU A 117 -4.74 0.66 -2.46
C LEU A 117 -4.25 -0.74 -2.06
N GLY A 118 -3.94 -0.94 -0.78
CA GLY A 118 -3.58 -2.25 -0.25
C GLY A 118 -4.68 -3.29 -0.44
N ARG A 119 -5.92 -2.92 -0.09
CA ARG A 119 -7.11 -3.76 -0.30
C ARG A 119 -7.38 -4.08 -1.77
N ILE A 120 -7.04 -3.17 -2.68
CA ILE A 120 -7.19 -3.38 -4.13
C ILE A 120 -6.08 -4.29 -4.67
N ALA A 121 -4.85 -4.12 -4.18
CA ALA A 121 -3.68 -4.85 -4.67
C ALA A 121 -3.62 -6.31 -4.18
N THR A 122 -4.30 -6.64 -3.08
CA THR A 122 -4.18 -7.94 -2.41
C THR A 122 -5.17 -8.98 -2.93
N ASP A 123 -4.66 -10.15 -3.27
CA ASP A 123 -5.50 -11.34 -3.54
C ASP A 123 -5.87 -12.10 -2.25
N GLY A 124 -5.32 -11.71 -1.09
CA GLY A 124 -5.51 -12.34 0.23
C GLY A 124 -6.28 -11.48 1.26
N ASP A 125 -6.42 -11.99 2.49
CA ASP A 125 -7.13 -11.31 3.60
C ASP A 125 -6.29 -10.17 4.22
N PHE A 126 -6.34 -9.02 3.55
CA PHE A 126 -5.61 -7.82 3.92
C PHE A 126 -5.83 -7.35 5.36
N GLU A 127 -7.06 -7.40 5.87
CA GLU A 127 -7.36 -6.89 7.21
C GLU A 127 -6.72 -7.76 8.28
N SER A 128 -6.77 -9.08 8.10
CA SER A 128 -6.10 -10.02 8.98
C SER A 128 -4.58 -9.81 8.97
N ALA A 129 -3.97 -9.70 7.78
CA ALA A 129 -2.53 -9.46 7.67
C ALA A 129 -2.10 -8.12 8.26
N ARG A 130 -2.85 -7.04 7.97
CA ARG A 130 -2.61 -5.69 8.52
C ARG A 130 -2.65 -5.70 10.05
N ALA A 131 -3.60 -6.43 10.63
CA ALA A 131 -3.72 -6.56 12.09
C ALA A 131 -2.56 -7.35 12.70
N ASP A 132 -2.14 -8.44 12.05
CA ASP A 132 -1.03 -9.30 12.49
C ASP A 132 0.30 -8.53 12.53
N VAL A 133 0.56 -7.70 11.51
CA VAL A 133 1.77 -6.85 11.47
C VAL A 133 1.67 -5.57 12.32
N GLY A 134 0.56 -5.35 13.03
CA GLY A 134 0.40 -4.20 13.93
C GLY A 134 0.31 -2.83 13.23
N VAL A 135 -0.16 -2.80 11.99
CA VAL A 135 -0.22 -1.58 11.17
C VAL A 135 -1.47 -0.73 11.48
N VAL A 136 -1.24 0.55 11.78
CA VAL A 136 -2.30 1.53 12.09
C VAL A 136 -2.64 2.38 10.87
N VAL A 137 -3.93 2.44 10.50
CA VAL A 137 -4.41 3.33 9.44
C VAL A 137 -4.64 4.73 10.00
N ARG A 138 -4.14 5.73 9.30
CA ARG A 138 -4.27 7.14 9.65
C ARG A 138 -4.99 7.90 8.57
N GLU A 139 -5.89 8.77 8.99
CA GLU A 139 -6.35 9.82 8.10
C GLU A 139 -5.19 10.81 7.94
N LYS A 140 -4.85 11.15 6.71
CA LYS A 140 -3.84 12.18 6.48
C LYS A 140 -4.38 13.47 7.10
N GLY A 141 -3.78 13.93 8.20
CA GLY A 141 -4.05 15.25 8.75
C GLY A 141 -3.85 16.28 7.65
N ARG A 142 -4.88 17.10 7.42
CA ARG A 142 -4.82 18.27 6.55
C ARG A 142 -3.78 19.27 7.06
#